data_AF-C5CDV6-F1
#
_entry.id   AF-C5CDV6-F1
#
_cell.length_a   1.000
_cell.length_b   1.000
_cell.length_c   1.000
_cell.angle_alpha   90.00
_cell.angle_beta   90.00
_cell.angle_gamma   90.00
#
_symmetry.space_group_name_H-M   'P 1'
#
loop_
_entity.id
_entity.type
_entity.pdbx_description
1 polymer ?
#
loop_
_entity_poly.entity_id
_entity_poly.type
_entity_poly.pdbx_seq_one_letter_code
_entity_poly.pdbx_strand_id
1 'polypeptide(L)'
;MKIRVRELSLKSFGRFLDIPVILNKRLKRSLGRLVYRKRGGNFEPLRIELSPVILDNEELFNKTVLHELSHWFLMIEGKNFRHNSSDFKRLSKEFDFPVR
;
A
#
# COMPACT_ATOMS: atom_id res chain seq x y z
N MET A 1 -7.76 12.62 3.40
CA MET A 1 -6.78 11.60 2.92
C MET A 1 -6.82 10.31 3.73
N LYS A 2 -6.50 10.31 5.04
CA LYS A 2 -6.48 9.09 5.88
C LYS A 2 -7.78 8.27 5.82
N ILE A 3 -8.93 8.95 5.81
CA ILE A 3 -10.25 8.32 5.68
C ILE A 3 -10.38 7.61 4.33
N ARG A 4 -10.07 8.30 3.21
CA ARG A 4 -10.11 7.72 1.86
C ARG A 4 -9.28 6.44 1.73
N VAL A 5 -8.06 6.42 2.29
CA VAL A 5 -7.20 5.22 2.25
C VAL A 5 -7.80 4.07 3.05
N ARG A 6 -8.40 4.35 4.22
CA ARG A 6 -9.08 3.35 5.05
C ARG A 6 -10.33 2.80 4.37
N GLU A 7 -11.13 3.65 3.73
CA GLU A 7 -12.30 3.24 2.96
C GLU A 7 -11.90 2.35 1.78
N LEU A 8 -10.83 2.72 1.06
CA LEU A 8 -10.33 1.92 -0.05
C LEU A 8 -9.83 0.55 0.44
N SER A 9 -9.11 0.51 1.58
CA SER A 9 -8.71 -0.74 2.22
C SER A 9 -9.90 -1.63 2.57
N LEU A 10 -10.93 -1.04 3.18
CA LEU A 10 -12.12 -1.77 3.58
C LEU A 10 -12.88 -2.30 2.37
N LYS A 11 -13.04 -1.49 1.31
CA LYS A 11 -13.75 -1.88 0.09
C LYS A 11 -13.02 -2.96 -0.70
N SER A 12 -11.69 -2.87 -0.81
CA SER A 12 -10.89 -3.80 -1.63
C SER A 12 -10.53 -5.09 -0.90
N PHE A 13 -10.26 -5.02 0.41
CA PHE A 13 -9.72 -6.17 1.16
C PHE A 13 -10.65 -6.66 2.29
N GLY A 14 -11.74 -5.94 2.60
CA GLY A 14 -12.55 -6.23 3.79
C GLY A 14 -11.77 -6.01 5.10
N ARG A 15 -10.65 -5.28 5.05
CA ARG A 15 -9.76 -5.05 6.20
C ARG A 15 -9.60 -3.55 6.45
N PHE A 16 -9.70 -3.17 7.72
CA PHE A 16 -9.47 -1.79 8.13
C PHE A 16 -7.98 -1.51 8.26
N LEU A 17 -7.51 -0.42 7.64
CA LEU A 17 -6.12 0.02 7.79
C LEU A 17 -5.91 0.66 9.17
N ASP A 18 -5.22 -0.08 10.04
CA ASP A 18 -4.91 0.26 11.42
C ASP A 18 -3.62 1.08 11.58
N ILE A 19 -2.72 1.05 10.60
CA ILE A 19 -1.49 1.84 10.60
C ILE A 19 -1.69 3.30 10.12
N PRO A 20 -0.80 4.23 10.51
CA PRO A 20 -0.81 5.60 10.01
C PRO A 20 -0.54 5.71 8.50
N VAL A 21 -1.16 6.72 7.87
CA VAL A 21 -0.87 7.14 6.49
C VAL A 21 -0.41 8.60 6.53
N ILE A 22 0.79 8.87 6.02
CA ILE A 22 1.39 10.21 6.04
C ILE A 22 1.77 10.67 4.65
N LEU A 23 1.73 11.99 4.43
CA LEU A 23 2.30 12.62 3.25
C LEU A 23 3.78 12.87 3.46
N ASN A 24 4.60 12.41 2.53
CA ASN A 24 6.05 12.64 2.58
C ASN A 24 6.51 13.36 1.30
N LYS A 25 6.71 14.68 1.42
CA LYS A 25 7.23 15.54 0.34
C LYS A 25 8.64 15.15 -0.15
N ARG A 26 9.37 14.32 0.61
CA ARG A 26 10.72 13.85 0.26
C ARG A 26 10.72 12.56 -0.58
N LEU A 27 9.55 11.97 -0.83
CA LEU A 27 9.39 10.85 -1.77
C LEU A 27 9.64 11.32 -3.21
N LYS A 28 10.91 11.32 -3.62
CA LYS A 28 11.33 11.75 -4.97
C LYS A 28 11.35 10.62 -6.00
N ARG A 29 11.52 9.37 -5.57
CA ARG A 29 11.73 8.20 -6.45
C ARG A 29 10.51 7.27 -6.55
N SER A 30 9.59 7.33 -5.60
CA SER A 30 8.36 6.54 -5.60
C SER A 30 7.16 7.42 -5.24
N LEU A 31 5.98 6.99 -5.67
CA LEU A 31 4.72 7.68 -5.37
C LEU A 31 4.14 7.26 -4.02
N GLY A 32 4.53 6.08 -3.53
CA GLY A 32 4.20 5.55 -2.21
C GLY A 32 5.31 4.65 -1.68
N ARG A 33 5.19 4.26 -0.41
CA ARG A 33 5.84 3.07 0.17
C ARG A 33 5.15 2.61 1.45
N LEU A 34 5.06 1.30 1.65
CA LEU A 34 4.85 0.69 2.95
C LEU A 34 6.16 0.67 3.73
N VAL A 35 6.19 1.36 4.87
CA VAL A 35 7.28 1.27 5.85
C VAL A 35 6.95 0.16 6.82
N TYR A 36 7.88 -0.76 6.99
CA TYR A 36 7.77 -1.89 7.90
C TYR A 36 9.07 -2.13 8.65
N ARG A 37 9.00 -2.85 9.76
CA ARG A 37 10.15 -3.31 10.53
C ARG A 37 10.29 -4.81 10.39
N LYS A 38 11.53 -5.31 10.39
CA LYS A 38 11.83 -6.73 10.55
C LYS A 38 12.29 -7.00 11.98
N ARG A 39 11.67 -7.95 12.68
CA ARG A 39 12.07 -8.39 14.03
C ARG A 39 11.92 -9.91 14.14
N GLY A 40 13.02 -10.61 14.42
CA GLY A 40 12.99 -12.06 14.65
C GLY A 40 12.42 -12.87 13.47
N GLY A 41 12.68 -12.46 12.23
CA GLY A 41 12.13 -13.10 11.03
C GLY A 41 10.75 -12.61 10.60
N ASN A 42 10.00 -11.97 11.49
CA ASN A 42 8.69 -11.41 11.20
C ASN A 42 8.77 -9.99 10.66
N PHE A 43 7.80 -9.62 9.83
CA PHE A 43 7.63 -8.27 9.29
C PHE A 43 6.41 -7.62 9.92
N GLU A 44 6.57 -6.38 10.37
CA GLU A 44 5.52 -5.60 11.04
C GLU A 44 5.31 -4.29 10.29
N PRO A 45 4.11 -4.00 9.77
CA PRO A 45 3.84 -2.76 9.06
C PRO A 45 3.79 -1.60 10.06
N LEU A 46 4.46 -0.48 9.75
CA LEU A 46 4.55 0.68 10.63
C LEU A 46 3.71 1.86 10.14
N ARG A 47 3.74 2.15 8.83
CA ARG A 47 2.99 3.25 8.19
C ARG A 47 3.06 3.16 6.67
N ILE A 48 2.12 3.81 6.00
CA ILE A 48 2.22 4.09 4.56
C ILE A 48 2.63 5.55 4.38
N GLU A 49 3.60 5.79 3.51
CA GLU A 49 4.01 7.13 3.11
C GLU A 49 3.60 7.37 1.65
N LEU A 50 2.94 8.49 1.36
CA LEU A 50 2.48 8.86 0.03
C LEU A 50 3.09 10.19 -0.42
N SER A 51 3.41 10.29 -1.71
CA SER A 51 3.87 11.54 -2.30
C SER A 51 2.67 12.48 -2.53
N PRO A 52 2.73 13.77 -2.14
CA PRO A 52 1.61 14.70 -2.36
C PRO A 52 1.21 14.89 -3.82
N VAL A 53 2.10 14.58 -4.77
CA VAL A 53 1.84 14.74 -6.22
C VAL A 53 0.68 13.88 -6.73
N ILE A 54 0.30 12.83 -6.00
CA ILE A 54 -0.82 11.98 -6.39
C ILE A 54 -2.18 12.55 -5.94
N LEU A 55 -2.22 13.58 -5.09
CA LEU A 55 -3.47 14.03 -4.46
C LEU A 55 -4.45 14.65 -5.46
N ASP A 56 -3.93 15.28 -6.51
CA ASP A 56 -4.72 16.00 -7.51
C ASP A 56 -5.15 15.09 -8.68
N ASN A 57 -4.74 13.82 -8.69
CA ASN A 57 -5.13 12.83 -9.70
C ASN A 57 -5.72 11.59 -9.04
N GLU A 58 -7.04 11.42 -9.16
CA GLU A 58 -7.76 10.35 -8.47
C GLU A 58 -7.36 8.95 -8.92
N GLU A 59 -7.16 8.73 -10.22
CA GLU A 59 -6.73 7.43 -10.75
C GLU A 59 -5.34 7.07 -10.21
N LEU A 60 -4.39 8.02 -10.28
CA LEU A 60 -3.04 7.84 -9.78
C LEU A 60 -3.02 7.62 -8.26
N PHE A 61 -3.85 8.36 -7.53
CA PHE A 61 -4.06 8.17 -6.09
C PHE A 61 -4.52 6.74 -5.81
N ASN A 62 -5.62 6.30 -6.44
CA ASN A 62 -6.20 4.99 -6.20
C ASN A 62 -5.22 3.87 -6.54
N LYS A 63 -4.58 3.91 -7.73
CA LYS A 63 -3.59 2.91 -8.15
C LYS A 63 -2.38 2.86 -7.21
N THR A 64 -1.86 4.02 -6.79
CA THR A 64 -0.73 4.08 -5.86
C THR A 64 -1.12 3.54 -4.48
N VAL A 65 -2.29 3.92 -3.97
CA VAL A 65 -2.74 3.47 -2.64
C VAL A 65 -3.05 1.97 -2.65
N LEU A 66 -3.69 1.44 -3.68
CA LEU A 66 -3.97 0.00 -3.82
C LEU A 66 -2.68 -0.82 -3.89
N HIS A 67 -1.64 -0.30 -4.54
CA HIS A 67 -0.31 -0.91 -4.55
C HIS A 67 0.25 -1.05 -3.12
N GLU A 68 0.27 0.05 -2.35
CA GLU A 68 0.80 0.01 -0.97
C GLU A 68 -0.08 -0.80 -0.01
N LEU A 69 -1.40 -0.73 -0.18
CA LEU A 69 -2.35 -1.55 0.59
C LEU A 69 -2.18 -3.04 0.28
N SER A 70 -1.87 -3.40 -0.96
CA SER A 70 -1.59 -4.80 -1.32
C SER A 70 -0.36 -5.34 -0.60
N HIS A 71 0.70 -4.53 -0.48
CA HIS A 71 1.85 -4.89 0.36
C HIS A 71 1.44 -5.10 1.83
N TRP A 72 0.66 -4.17 2.38
CA TRP A 72 0.21 -4.25 3.77
C TRP A 72 -0.68 -5.47 4.01
N PHE A 73 -1.68 -5.69 3.16
CA PHE A 73 -2.63 -6.78 3.25
C PHE A 73 -1.93 -8.14 3.20
N LEU A 74 -1.03 -8.35 2.22
CA LEU A 74 -0.29 -9.60 2.13
C LEU A 74 0.63 -9.82 3.35
N MET A 75 1.21 -8.74 3.91
CA MET A 75 2.06 -8.83 5.08
C MET A 75 1.28 -9.28 6.32
N ILE A 76 0.11 -8.68 6.59
CA ILE A 76 -0.70 -9.04 7.76
C ILE A 76 -1.35 -10.43 7.62
N GLU A 77 -1.59 -10.88 6.40
CA GLU A 77 -2.10 -12.22 6.10
C GLU A 77 -0.97 -13.29 6.08
N GLY A 78 0.28 -12.92 6.40
CA GLY A 78 1.42 -13.83 6.43
C GLY A 78 1.87 -14.35 5.06
N LYS A 79 1.44 -13.69 3.98
CA LYS A 79 1.77 -14.05 2.59
C LYS A 79 3.02 -13.33 2.10
N ASN A 80 3.52 -13.75 0.95
CA ASN A 80 4.66 -13.10 0.33
C ASN A 80 4.24 -11.73 -0.23
N PHE A 81 4.54 -10.67 0.53
CA PHE A 81 4.16 -9.30 0.17
C PHE A 81 5.10 -8.65 -0.86
N ARG A 82 6.16 -9.33 -1.34
CA ARG A 82 7.11 -8.70 -2.28
C ARG A 82 6.46 -8.47 -3.65
N HIS A 83 6.85 -7.39 -4.32
CA HIS A 83 6.31 -6.97 -5.63
C HIS A 83 6.38 -8.08 -6.70
N ASN A 84 7.42 -8.91 -6.66
CA ASN A 84 7.62 -10.00 -7.62
C ASN A 84 6.85 -11.30 -7.31
N SER A 85 6.16 -11.37 -6.17
CA SER A 85 5.41 -12.57 -5.77
C SER A 85 4.18 -12.82 -6.66
N SER A 86 3.76 -14.08 -6.74
CA SER A 86 2.51 -14.45 -7.41
C SER A 86 1.29 -13.81 -6.74
N ASP A 87 1.26 -13.77 -5.41
CA ASP A 87 0.18 -13.15 -4.64
C ASP A 87 0.04 -11.65 -4.95
N PHE A 88 1.16 -10.91 -4.96
CA PHE A 88 1.13 -9.49 -5.28
C PHE A 88 0.72 -9.23 -6.73
N LYS A 89 1.24 -10.03 -7.68
CA LYS A 89 0.85 -9.95 -9.10
C LYS A 89 -0.62 -10.27 -9.31
N ARG A 90 -1.23 -11.15 -8.51
CA ARG A 90 -2.67 -11.40 -8.55
C ARG A 90 -3.46 -10.15 -8.16
N LEU A 91 -3.10 -9.52 -7.03
CA LEU A 91 -3.77 -8.30 -6.57
C LEU A 91 -3.58 -7.13 -7.55
N SER A 92 -2.39 -7.02 -8.15
CA SER A 92 -2.12 -6.03 -9.20
C SER A 92 -3.04 -6.16 -10.40
N LYS A 93 -3.33 -7.40 -10.83
CA LYS A 93 -4.28 -7.67 -11.92
C LYS A 93 -5.72 -7.41 -11.50
N GLU A 94 -6.09 -7.84 -10.29
CA GLU A 94 -7.44 -7.70 -9.73
C GLU A 94 -7.83 -6.22 -9.57
N PHE A 95 -6.90 -5.38 -9.13
CA PHE A 95 -7.14 -3.97 -8.84
C PHE A 95 -6.56 -3.00 -9.88
N ASP A 96 -6.08 -3.53 -11.02
CA ASP A 96 -5.50 -2.76 -12.13
C ASP A 96 -4.48 -1.69 -11.69
N PHE A 97 -3.44 -2.09 -10.95
CA PHE A 97 -2.32 -1.19 -10.61
C PHE A 97 -0.99 -1.72 -11.14
N PRO A 98 -0.03 -0.85 -11.49
CA PRO A 98 1.26 -1.30 -12.01
C PRO A 98 2.12 -1.96 -10.94
N VAL A 99 2.75 -3.09 -11.30
CA VAL A 99 3.89 -3.65 -10.55
C VAL A 99 5.14 -2.92 -11.04
N ARG A 100 5.81 -2.18 -10.15
CA ARG A 100 7.07 -1.50 -10.45
C ARG A 100 8.24 -2.25 -9.83
#